data_AF-B9YYZ2-F1
#
_entry.id   AF-B9YYZ2-F1
#
_cell.length_a   1.000
_cell.length_b   1.000
_cell.length_c   1.000
_cell.angle_alpha   90.00
_cell.angle_beta   90.00
_cell.angle_gamma   90.00
#
_symmetry.space_group_name_H-M   'P 1'
#
loop_
_entity.id
_entity.type
_entity.pdbx_description
1 polymer ?
#
loop_
_entity_poly.entity_id
_entity_poly.type
_entity_poly.pdbx_seq_one_letter_code
_entity_poly.pdbx_strand_id
1 'polypeptide(L)'
;MDKLALIASRVLLAQLFIISGFGKITGYAGTQGYMQAMGVPGALLPLVILVELGGGLLLVAGLFTRWVALALAGFTLVSALIFHTHFADQIQMIMFMKNLSITGGLLLLAFPGALGAAKSAR
;
A
#
# COMPACT_ATOMS: atom_id res chain seq x y z
N MET A 1 18.69 7.24 -10.86
CA MET A 1 17.52 6.48 -11.35
C MET A 1 16.97 7.20 -12.56
N ASP A 2 16.78 6.50 -13.67
CA ASP A 2 16.15 7.09 -14.85
C ASP A 2 14.72 7.55 -14.53
N LYS A 3 14.33 8.71 -15.05
CA LYS A 3 13.00 9.32 -14.78
C LYS A 3 11.87 8.35 -15.12
N LEU A 4 12.03 7.58 -16.19
CA LEU A 4 11.07 6.56 -16.61
C LEU A 4 10.92 5.45 -15.57
N ALA A 5 12.03 4.96 -14.99
CA ALA A 5 11.98 3.95 -13.93
C ALA A 5 11.23 4.48 -12.71
N LEU A 6 11.45 5.73 -12.30
CA LEU A 6 10.73 6.34 -11.17
C LEU A 6 9.22 6.50 -11.43
N ILE A 7 8.82 6.83 -12.65
CA ILE A 7 7.40 6.90 -13.02
C ILE A 7 6.80 5.49 -13.02
N ALA A 8 7.47 4.53 -13.66
CA ALA A 8 7.02 3.14 -13.71
C ALA A 8 6.85 2.55 -12.30
N SER A 9 7.81 2.74 -11.39
CA SER A 9 7.70 2.26 -10.01
C SER A 9 6.48 2.84 -9.28
N ARG A 10 6.22 4.14 -9.44
CA ARG A 10 5.04 4.79 -8.83
C ARG A 10 3.74 4.24 -9.40
N VAL A 11 3.63 4.13 -10.72
CA VAL A 11 2.42 3.61 -11.38
C VAL A 11 2.17 2.15 -10.98
N LEU A 12 3.20 1.30 -11.01
CA LEU A 12 3.08 -0.13 -10.69
C LEU A 12 2.74 -0.38 -9.22
N LEU A 13 3.20 0.46 -8.29
CA LEU A 13 2.81 0.38 -6.88
C LEU A 13 1.42 0.96 -6.66
N ALA A 14 1.12 2.12 -7.25
CA ALA A 14 -0.15 2.82 -7.09
C ALA A 14 -1.34 2.05 -7.67
N GLN A 15 -1.16 1.31 -8.77
CA GLN A 15 -2.27 0.59 -9.43
C GLN A 15 -3.02 -0.32 -8.46
N LEU A 16 -2.31 -0.96 -7.51
CA LEU A 16 -2.89 -1.88 -6.54
C LEU A 16 -3.87 -1.15 -5.62
N PHE A 17 -3.50 0.04 -5.16
CA PHE A 17 -4.32 0.87 -4.29
C PHE A 17 -5.50 1.50 -5.04
N ILE A 18 -5.30 1.92 -6.29
CA ILE A 18 -6.37 2.48 -7.12
C ILE A 18 -7.44 1.42 -7.39
N ILE A 19 -7.03 0.22 -7.84
CA ILE A 19 -7.95 -0.88 -8.12
C ILE A 19 -8.64 -1.35 -6.83
N SER A 20 -7.88 -1.51 -5.74
CA SER A 20 -8.42 -1.89 -4.43
C SER A 20 -9.45 -0.89 -3.91
N GLY A 21 -9.11 0.41 -3.91
CA GLY A 21 -9.99 1.47 -3.43
C GLY A 21 -11.24 1.65 -4.28
N PHE A 22 -11.12 1.54 -5.60
CA PHE A 22 -12.28 1.54 -6.50
C PHE A 22 -13.20 0.34 -6.26
N GLY A 23 -12.62 -0.86 -6.08
CA GLY A 23 -13.38 -2.08 -5.75
C GLY A 23 -14.15 -1.96 -4.43
N LYS A 24 -13.64 -1.19 -3.45
CA LYS A 24 -14.35 -0.91 -2.20
C LYS A 24 -15.53 0.05 -2.36
N ILE A 25 -15.51 0.92 -3.39
CA ILE A 25 -16.67 1.78 -3.70
C ILE A 25 -17.78 0.95 -4.33
N THR A 26 -17.45 0.10 -5.30
CA THR A 26 -18.45 -0.73 -5.99
C THR A 26 -18.93 -1.90 -5.13
N GLY A 27 -18.08 -2.42 -4.24
CA GLY A 27 -18.35 -3.50 -3.28
C GLY A 27 -18.49 -3.03 -1.83
N TYR A 28 -19.07 -1.85 -1.60
CA TYR A 28 -19.06 -1.18 -0.29
C TYR A 28 -19.62 -2.06 0.85
N ALA A 29 -20.85 -2.57 0.71
CA ALA A 29 -21.49 -3.37 1.74
C ALA A 29 -20.72 -4.65 2.07
N GLY A 30 -20.20 -5.34 1.05
CA GLY A 30 -19.39 -6.55 1.23
C GLY A 30 -18.08 -6.27 1.96
N THR A 31 -17.40 -5.19 1.58
CA THR A 31 -16.16 -4.77 2.26
C THR A 31 -16.43 -4.38 3.71
N GLN A 32 -17.51 -3.63 3.96
CA GLN A 32 -17.88 -3.19 5.30
C GLN A 32 -18.16 -4.38 6.23
N GLY A 33 -18.91 -5.38 5.75
CA GLY A 33 -19.17 -6.61 6.49
C GLY A 33 -17.89 -7.42 6.75
N TYR A 34 -16.99 -7.51 5.77
CA TYR A 34 -15.71 -8.20 5.95
C TYR A 34 -14.81 -7.51 6.98
N MET A 35 -14.76 -6.17 6.97
CA MET A 35 -14.03 -5.39 8.00
C MET A 35 -14.57 -5.69 9.39
N GLN A 36 -15.90 -5.69 9.56
CA GLN A 36 -16.54 -5.98 10.85
C GLN A 36 -16.23 -7.41 11.32
N ALA A 37 -16.26 -8.39 10.41
CA ALA A 37 -15.91 -9.78 10.73
C ALA A 37 -14.46 -9.94 11.21
N MET A 38 -13.57 -9.03 10.80
CA MET A 38 -12.16 -8.98 11.21
C MET A 38 -11.91 -8.03 12.38
N GLY A 39 -12.96 -7.55 13.06
CA GLY A 39 -12.86 -6.67 14.22
C GLY A 39 -12.55 -5.20 13.90
N VAL A 40 -12.60 -4.80 12.62
CA VAL A 40 -12.40 -3.41 12.19
C VAL A 40 -13.76 -2.71 12.04
N PRO A 41 -13.96 -1.55 12.70
CA PRO A 41 -15.23 -0.82 12.57
C PRO A 41 -15.55 -0.44 11.12
N GLY A 42 -16.70 -0.90 10.62
CA GLY A 42 -17.14 -0.62 9.25
C GLY A 42 -17.33 0.89 8.94
N ALA A 43 -17.46 1.74 9.95
CA ALA A 43 -17.49 3.19 9.79
C ALA A 43 -16.16 3.79 9.28
N LEU A 44 -15.05 3.04 9.37
CA LEU A 44 -13.75 3.45 8.84
C LEU A 44 -13.61 3.23 7.33
N LEU A 45 -14.56 2.53 6.68
CA LEU A 45 -14.46 2.20 5.27
C LEU A 45 -14.25 3.43 4.35
N PRO A 46 -14.94 4.58 4.54
CA PRO A 46 -14.67 5.78 3.75
C PRO A 46 -13.22 6.28 3.89
N LEU A 47 -12.64 6.18 5.09
CA LEU A 47 -11.25 6.55 5.34
C LEU A 47 -10.28 5.58 4.64
N VAL A 48 -10.57 4.27 4.68
CA VAL A 48 -9.80 3.25 3.95
C VAL A 48 -9.81 3.54 2.45
N ILE A 49 -10.99 3.82 1.88
CA ILE A 49 -11.14 4.18 0.46
C ILE A 49 -10.33 5.45 0.15
N LEU A 50 -10.40 6.47 1.00
CA LEU A 50 -9.65 7.71 0.81
C LEU A 50 -8.14 7.47 0.81
N VAL A 51 -7.63 6.65 1.74
CA VAL A 51 -6.21 6.31 1.83
C VAL A 51 -5.76 5.53 0.61
N GLU A 52 -6.48 4.49 0.20
CA GLU A 52 -6.09 3.66 -0.95
C GLU A 52 -6.26 4.40 -2.27
N LEU A 53 -7.47 4.87 -2.58
CA LEU A 53 -7.76 5.49 -3.87
C LEU A 53 -7.10 6.87 -3.96
N GLY A 54 -7.28 7.71 -2.95
CA GLY A 54 -6.67 9.03 -2.90
C GLY A 54 -5.15 8.96 -2.84
N GLY A 55 -4.59 8.10 -1.99
CA GLY A 55 -3.15 7.89 -1.90
C GLY A 55 -2.56 7.33 -3.20
N GLY A 56 -3.23 6.35 -3.84
CA GLY A 56 -2.82 5.81 -5.13
C GLY A 56 -2.78 6.89 -6.23
N LEU A 57 -3.82 7.71 -6.34
CA LEU A 57 -3.88 8.80 -7.32
C LEU A 57 -2.80 9.86 -7.07
N LEU A 58 -2.58 10.26 -5.81
CA LEU A 58 -1.51 11.20 -5.45
C LEU A 58 -0.12 10.64 -5.78
N LEU A 59 0.09 9.34 -5.55
CA LEU A 59 1.35 8.67 -5.86
C LEU A 59 1.64 8.64 -7.37
N VAL A 60 0.63 8.38 -8.21
CA VAL A 60 0.74 8.47 -9.68
C VAL A 60 1.03 9.91 -10.12
N ALA A 61 0.30 10.88 -9.57
CA ALA A 61 0.51 12.30 -9.87
C ALA A 61 1.88 12.82 -9.40
N GLY A 62 2.58 12.06 -8.55
CA GLY A 62 3.87 12.44 -7.97
C GLY A 62 3.77 13.52 -6.90
N LEU A 63 2.57 13.77 -6.37
CA LEU A 63 2.31 14.79 -5.35
C LEU A 63 2.58 14.20 -3.96
N PHE A 64 3.34 14.94 -3.14
CA PHE A 64 3.69 14.53 -1.77
C PHE A 64 4.22 13.08 -1.67
N THR A 65 4.93 12.62 -2.71
CA THR A 65 5.31 11.21 -2.93
C THR A 65 5.87 10.55 -1.67
N ARG A 66 6.76 11.23 -0.92
CA ARG A 66 7.34 10.70 0.31
C ARG A 66 6.30 10.40 1.39
N TRP A 67 5.42 11.36 1.69
CA TRP A 67 4.43 11.22 2.75
C TRP A 67 3.32 10.25 2.37
N VAL A 68 2.87 10.31 1.12
CA VAL A 68 1.88 9.37 0.57
C VAL A 68 2.42 7.94 0.61
N ALA A 69 3.68 7.72 0.20
CA ALA A 69 4.29 6.40 0.25
C ALA A 69 4.42 5.87 1.69
N LEU A 70 4.77 6.71 2.67
CA LEU A 70 4.80 6.31 4.08
C LEU A 70 3.42 5.95 4.62
N ALA A 71 2.40 6.74 4.29
CA ALA A 71 1.03 6.47 4.70
C ALA A 71 0.52 5.15 4.11
N LEU A 72 0.74 4.93 2.81
CA LEU A 72 0.38 3.69 2.12
C LEU A 72 1.19 2.49 2.65
N ALA A 73 2.47 2.68 3.00
CA ALA A 73 3.31 1.62 3.56
C ALA A 73 2.76 1.18 4.94
N GLY A 74 2.47 2.14 5.83
CA GLY A 74 1.86 1.86 7.13
C GLY A 74 0.51 1.18 6.98
N PHE A 75 -0.35 1.70 6.09
CA PHE A 75 -1.64 1.09 5.78
C PHE A 75 -1.51 -0.36 5.29
N THR A 76 -0.60 -0.61 4.35
CA THR A 76 -0.38 -1.95 3.77
C THR A 76 0.12 -2.95 4.81
N LEU A 77 1.02 -2.51 5.69
CA LEU A 77 1.54 -3.33 6.77
C LEU A 77 0.45 -3.68 7.79
N VAL A 78 -0.34 -2.69 8.22
CA VAL A 78 -1.49 -2.91 9.12
C VAL A 78 -2.52 -3.83 8.48
N SER A 79 -2.82 -3.64 7.19
CA SER A 79 -3.72 -4.53 6.45
C SER A 79 -3.22 -5.98 6.41
N ALA A 80 -1.91 -6.21 6.27
CA ALA A 80 -1.34 -7.56 6.31
C ALA A 80 -1.53 -8.22 7.68
N LEU A 81 -1.27 -7.48 8.75
CA LEU A 81 -1.36 -7.96 10.13
C LEU A 81 -2.80 -8.21 10.61
N ILE A 82 -3.79 -7.55 10.01
CA ILE A 82 -5.21 -7.78 10.34
C ILE A 82 -5.79 -8.91 9.48
N PHE A 83 -5.58 -8.86 8.16
CA PHE A 83 -6.35 -9.69 7.22
C PHE A 83 -5.62 -10.95 6.75
N HIS A 84 -4.30 -11.09 6.99
CA HIS A 84 -3.48 -12.16 6.40
C HIS A 84 -2.56 -12.88 7.40
N THR A 85 -3.04 -13.15 8.62
CA THR A 85 -2.24 -13.80 9.69
C THR A 85 -2.49 -15.29 9.86
N HIS A 86 -3.40 -15.89 9.08
CA HIS A 86 -3.61 -17.33 9.11
C HIS A 86 -2.54 -18.07 8.29
N PHE A 87 -1.33 -18.16 8.83
CA PHE A 87 -0.15 -18.66 8.10
C PHE A 87 -0.16 -20.14 7.73
N ALA A 88 -1.09 -20.93 8.28
CA ALA A 88 -1.31 -22.31 7.86
C ALA A 88 -2.01 -22.40 6.49
N ASP A 89 -2.71 -21.34 6.06
CA ASP A 89 -3.29 -21.23 4.73
C ASP A 89 -2.26 -20.61 3.77
N GLN A 90 -1.95 -21.34 2.71
CA GLN A 90 -0.94 -20.95 1.72
C GLN A 90 -1.30 -19.61 1.03
N ILE A 91 -2.58 -19.38 0.72
CA ILE A 91 -3.03 -18.15 0.06
C ILE A 91 -2.86 -16.97 1.00
N GLN A 92 -3.20 -17.13 2.28
CA GLN A 92 -3.02 -16.09 3.30
C GLN A 92 -1.54 -15.75 3.49
N MET A 93 -0.67 -16.75 3.53
CA MET A 93 0.78 -16.54 3.59
C MET A 93 1.30 -15.75 2.38
N ILE A 94 0.85 -16.08 1.17
CA ILE A 94 1.21 -15.35 -0.05
C ILE A 94 0.72 -13.90 0.00
N MET A 95 -0.51 -13.66 0.45
CA MET A 95 -1.07 -12.30 0.55
C MET A 95 -0.32 -11.44 1.57
N PHE A 96 0.08 -12.04 2.70
CA PHE A 96 0.91 -11.38 3.70
C PHE A 96 2.29 -10.99 3.13
N MET A 97 2.97 -11.93 2.47
CA MET A 97 4.28 -11.69 1.83
C MET A 97 4.19 -10.65 0.70
N LYS A 98 3.09 -10.66 -0.07
CA LYS A 98 2.79 -9.65 -1.09
C LYS A 98 2.68 -8.26 -0.46
N ASN A 99 1.93 -8.10 0.63
CA ASN A 99 1.83 -6.82 1.33
C ASN A 99 3.17 -6.35 1.92
N LEU A 100 3.98 -7.27 2.44
CA LEU A 100 5.32 -6.93 2.93
C LEU A 100 6.23 -6.43 1.80
N SER A 101 6.17 -7.07 0.64
CA SER A 101 6.92 -6.68 -0.56
C SER A 101 6.49 -5.30 -1.07
N ILE A 102 5.18 -5.02 -1.11
CA ILE A 102 4.64 -3.69 -1.47
C ILE A 102 5.10 -2.63 -0.49
N THR A 103 5.06 -2.93 0.82
CA THR A 103 5.55 -2.04 1.88
C THR A 103 7.01 -1.67 1.63
N GLY A 104 7.86 -2.65 1.31
CA GLY A 104 9.25 -2.42 0.93
C GLY A 104 9.39 -1.48 -0.27
N GLY A 105 8.63 -1.71 -1.35
CA GLY A 105 8.63 -0.84 -2.53
C GLY A 105 8.21 0.59 -2.23
N LEU A 106 7.22 0.79 -1.37
CA LEU A 106 6.77 2.11 -0.92
C LEU A 106 7.82 2.80 -0.04
N LEU A 107 8.50 2.07 0.85
CA LEU A 107 9.59 2.63 1.66
C LEU A 107 10.75 3.10 0.78
N LEU A 108 11.07 2.38 -0.30
CA LEU A 108 12.07 2.83 -1.29
C LEU A 108 11.65 4.13 -1.98
N LEU A 109 10.36 4.29 -2.31
CA LEU A 109 9.84 5.55 -2.85
C LEU A 109 9.83 6.69 -1.83
N ALA A 110 9.68 6.39 -0.54
CA ALA A 110 9.72 7.37 0.54
C ALA A 110 11.13 7.88 0.83
N PHE A 111 12.14 7.01 0.66
CA PHE A 111 13.55 7.31 0.95
C PHE A 111 14.47 7.05 -0.25
N PRO A 112 14.31 7.79 -1.37
CA PRO A 112 15.17 7.67 -2.53
C PRO A 112 16.59 8.14 -2.18
N GLY A 113 17.43 7.22 -1.72
CA GLY A 113 18.81 7.49 -1.26
C GLY A 113 19.28 6.62 -0.09
N ALA A 114 18.38 5.96 0.65
CA ALA A 114 18.75 5.17 1.83
C ALA A 114 19.57 3.89 1.50
N LEU A 115 19.46 3.38 0.27
CA LEU A 115 20.29 2.26 -0.23
C LEU A 115 21.65 2.71 -0.78
N GLY A 116 21.97 4.01 -0.77
CA GLY A 116 23.14 4.61 -1.40
C GLY A 116 24.04 5.40 -0.44
N ALA A 117 24.22 4.92 0.79
CA ALA A 117 25.17 5.51 1.75
C ALA A 117 26.20 4.50 2.27
N ALA A 118 26.74 3.65 1.39
CA ALA A 118 28.16 3.34 1.50
C ALA A 118 28.88 4.61 1.03
N LYS A 119 29.19 5.52 1.96
CA LYS A 119 30.14 6.61 1.69
C LYS A 119 31.36 5.97 1.06
N SER A 120 31.67 6.35 -0.18
CA SER A 120 33.02 6.21 -0.71
C SER A 120 33.94 6.89 0.29
N ALA A 121 34.65 6.08 1.07
CA ALA A 121 35.80 6.54 1.85
C ALA A 121 36.81 7.06 0.83
N ARG A 122 37.10 8.35 0.92
CA ARG A 122 38.27 8.97 0.32
C ARG A 122 39.53 8.42 0.95
#